data_AF-A0A7W3RAG6-F1
#
_entry.id   AF-A0A7W3RAG6-F1
#
_cell.length_a   1.000
_cell.length_b   1.000
_cell.length_c   1.000
_cell.angle_alpha   90.00
_cell.angle_beta   90.00
_cell.angle_gamma   90.00
#
_symmetry.space_group_name_H-M   'P 1'
#
loop_
_entity.id
_entity.type
_entity.pdbx_description
1 polymer ?
#
loop_
_entity_poly.entity_id
_entity_poly.type
_entity_poly.pdbx_seq_one_letter_code
_entity_poly.pdbx_strand_id
1 'polypeptide(L)'
;MGSYFALVLIAGPPADADAAVAGWLHDTGWQEADGAPARCTTFEAGPQVLGVAGDPAPTADPALLQEVAAGLSARTGHLAVGIDVEDSDILTLLVAEAGTVRQVVRCGPAVAAPPPVPHPVWGRLLGPGGSLDDLATAWTQPAVYAEEVLDRIAGLCGWHADRLRPGGEAHRPVVAERRVRRAGDEDRSAAGPARFGHVGGDDVVEARAGVPVRPRIIAHSVGGDGAGVTVIAWGPAIEEGLLRPLSAELLVGVPQQPLARTGVSLVPGPPATGHFDAAVPAGYPDQATAIRGVPPDEGIRRWLGTRIEAAVILTAERPGTGDLHLGLLPEGDRDRAVAWTVGVNVLP
;
A
#
# COMPACT_ATOMS: atom_id res chain seq x y z
N MET A 1 5.86 -11.44 4.98
CA MET A 1 4.81 -12.47 4.84
C MET A 1 3.50 -11.73 4.84
N GLY A 2 2.64 -12.01 3.86
CA GLY A 2 1.46 -11.20 3.57
C GLY A 2 0.18 -12.00 3.80
N SER A 3 -0.85 -11.33 4.29
CA SER A 3 -2.20 -11.87 4.31
C SER A 3 -2.63 -12.26 2.88
N TYR A 4 -3.26 -13.43 2.74
CA TYR A 4 -3.78 -13.89 1.46
C TYR A 4 -5.31 -13.90 1.39
N PHE A 5 -5.98 -13.71 2.53
CA PHE A 5 -7.44 -13.68 2.62
C PHE A 5 -7.90 -12.90 3.83
N ALA A 6 -8.79 -11.93 3.63
CA ALA A 6 -9.44 -11.26 4.75
C ALA A 6 -10.84 -10.71 4.40
N LEU A 7 -11.72 -10.71 5.40
CA LEU A 7 -13.11 -10.25 5.29
C LEU A 7 -13.62 -9.65 6.60
N VAL A 8 -14.72 -8.91 6.55
CA VAL A 8 -15.44 -8.40 7.74
C VAL A 8 -16.87 -8.92 7.75
N LEU A 9 -17.33 -9.42 8.89
CA LEU A 9 -18.72 -9.83 9.12
C LEU A 9 -19.44 -8.79 9.97
N ILE A 10 -20.69 -8.47 9.63
CA ILE A 10 -21.57 -7.61 10.41
C ILE A 10 -22.73 -8.46 10.94
N ALA A 11 -22.89 -8.54 12.26
CA ALA A 11 -23.95 -9.30 12.92
C ALA A 11 -25.24 -8.46 13.03
N GLY A 12 -25.90 -8.22 11.89
CA GLY A 12 -27.14 -7.44 11.76
C GLY A 12 -27.89 -7.71 10.44
N PRO A 13 -29.12 -7.18 10.29
CA PRO A 13 -29.93 -7.39 9.09
C PRO A 13 -29.24 -6.88 7.80
N PRO A 14 -29.32 -7.63 6.69
CA PRO A 14 -28.55 -7.34 5.46
C PRO A 14 -28.80 -5.94 4.85
N ALA A 15 -30.02 -5.43 4.93
CA ALA A 15 -30.41 -4.16 4.30
C ALA A 15 -29.71 -2.94 4.94
N ASP A 16 -29.54 -2.94 6.27
CA ASP A 16 -28.89 -1.84 6.99
C ASP A 16 -27.36 -1.89 6.82
N ALA A 17 -26.82 -3.10 6.65
CA ALA A 17 -25.40 -3.34 6.51
C ALA A 17 -24.85 -2.91 5.14
N ASP A 18 -25.59 -3.11 4.04
CA ASP A 18 -25.15 -2.67 2.71
C ASP A 18 -25.07 -1.14 2.57
N ALA A 19 -26.08 -0.44 3.11
CA ALA A 19 -26.07 1.02 3.20
C ALA A 19 -24.92 1.54 4.09
N ALA A 20 -24.63 0.83 5.19
CA ALA A 20 -23.51 1.16 6.05
C ALA A 20 -22.15 1.00 5.36
N VAL A 21 -21.98 -0.02 4.52
CA VAL A 21 -20.78 -0.22 3.69
C VAL A 21 -20.61 0.93 2.70
N ALA A 22 -21.67 1.29 1.96
CA ALA A 22 -21.61 2.42 1.03
C ALA A 22 -21.24 3.73 1.71
N GLY A 23 -21.83 4.02 2.87
CA GLY A 23 -21.48 5.22 3.61
C GLY A 23 -20.11 5.14 4.29
N TRP A 24 -19.64 3.97 4.71
CA TRP A 24 -18.28 3.81 5.27
C TRP A 24 -17.23 4.08 4.19
N LEU A 25 -17.44 3.55 2.97
CA LEU A 25 -16.60 3.86 1.81
C LEU A 25 -16.52 5.37 1.62
N HIS A 26 -17.67 6.06 1.58
CA HIS A 26 -17.70 7.51 1.44
C HIS A 26 -16.88 8.26 2.51
N ASP A 27 -17.08 7.94 3.79
CA ASP A 27 -16.39 8.62 4.91
C ASP A 27 -14.87 8.39 4.92
N THR A 28 -14.44 7.20 4.49
CA THR A 28 -13.02 6.81 4.45
C THR A 28 -12.33 7.27 3.16
N GLY A 29 -13.03 8.07 2.36
CA GLY A 29 -12.53 8.59 1.10
C GLY A 29 -12.36 7.48 0.08
N TRP A 30 -13.26 6.51 0.02
CA TRP A 30 -13.44 5.59 -1.10
C TRP A 30 -14.70 5.98 -1.86
N GLN A 31 -14.67 5.77 -3.17
CA GLN A 31 -15.78 6.09 -4.06
C GLN A 31 -16.01 4.98 -5.05
N GLU A 32 -17.29 4.77 -5.37
CA GLU A 32 -17.70 3.85 -6.42
C GLU A 32 -17.35 4.46 -7.79
N ALA A 33 -16.70 3.68 -8.65
CA ALA A 33 -16.35 4.11 -9.99
C ALA A 33 -16.33 2.93 -10.96
N ASP A 34 -16.92 3.13 -12.14
CA ASP A 34 -16.89 2.14 -13.21
C ASP A 34 -15.46 1.83 -13.64
N GLY A 35 -15.13 0.55 -13.68
CA GLY A 35 -13.78 0.10 -14.05
C GLY A 35 -12.71 0.32 -12.96
N ALA A 36 -13.09 0.70 -11.73
CA ALA A 36 -12.14 0.78 -10.63
C ALA A 36 -11.44 -0.59 -10.41
N PRO A 37 -10.14 -0.58 -10.06
CA PRO A 37 -9.35 -1.80 -9.93
C PRO A 37 -9.76 -2.62 -8.72
N ALA A 38 -10.33 -1.98 -7.70
CA ALA A 38 -10.74 -2.66 -6.49
C ALA A 38 -12.23 -3.01 -6.48
N ARG A 39 -12.56 -4.15 -5.88
CA ARG A 39 -13.93 -4.63 -5.67
C ARG A 39 -14.23 -4.71 -4.19
N CYS A 40 -15.46 -4.39 -3.84
CA CYS A 40 -16.04 -4.61 -2.53
C CYS A 40 -17.34 -5.39 -2.73
N THR A 41 -17.41 -6.61 -2.22
CA THR A 41 -18.55 -7.51 -2.34
C THR A 41 -19.22 -7.66 -0.99
N THR A 42 -20.52 -7.37 -0.94
CA THR A 42 -21.38 -7.69 0.21
C THR A 42 -22.15 -8.98 -0.08
N PHE A 43 -22.18 -9.90 0.89
CA PHE A 43 -22.83 -11.21 0.72
C PHE A 43 -23.46 -11.72 2.00
N GLU A 44 -24.45 -12.60 1.90
CA GLU A 44 -25.03 -13.23 3.07
C GLU A 44 -24.12 -14.34 3.60
N ALA A 45 -23.64 -14.21 4.84
CA ALA A 45 -22.80 -15.19 5.52
C ALA A 45 -23.57 -16.05 6.53
N GLY A 46 -24.82 -15.71 6.84
CA GLY A 46 -25.66 -16.44 7.78
C GLY A 46 -26.97 -15.69 8.06
N PRO A 47 -27.85 -16.22 8.93
CA PRO A 47 -29.04 -15.50 9.36
C PRO A 47 -28.65 -14.17 10.02
N GLN A 48 -28.98 -13.05 9.39
CA GLN A 48 -28.61 -11.70 9.85
C GLN A 48 -27.08 -11.51 10.00
N VAL A 49 -26.29 -12.12 9.11
CA VAL A 49 -24.85 -11.89 9.04
C VAL A 49 -24.48 -11.54 7.61
N LEU A 50 -23.95 -10.35 7.41
CA LEU A 50 -23.44 -9.89 6.12
C LEU A 50 -21.92 -9.96 6.13
N GLY A 51 -21.33 -10.59 5.12
CA GLY A 51 -19.90 -10.54 4.86
C GLY A 51 -19.54 -9.43 3.88
N VAL A 52 -18.39 -8.80 4.11
CA VAL A 52 -17.76 -7.79 3.28
C VAL A 52 -16.38 -8.30 2.91
N ALA A 53 -16.14 -8.53 1.63
CA ALA A 53 -14.84 -8.92 1.08
C ALA A 53 -14.39 -7.90 0.03
N GLY A 54 -13.07 -7.75 -0.18
CA GLY A 54 -12.58 -6.92 -1.28
C GLY A 54 -11.33 -7.46 -1.97
N ASP A 55 -10.97 -6.84 -3.10
CA ASP A 55 -9.86 -7.20 -3.99
C ASP A 55 -9.25 -5.92 -4.59
N PRO A 56 -7.91 -5.68 -4.66
CA PRO A 56 -6.92 -6.42 -3.88
C PRO A 56 -7.30 -6.24 -2.43
N ALA A 57 -7.37 -7.34 -1.68
CA ALA A 57 -7.89 -7.40 -0.31
C ALA A 57 -7.59 -6.08 0.41
N PRO A 58 -8.57 -5.17 0.57
CA PRO A 58 -8.37 -3.91 1.28
C PRO A 58 -8.26 -4.19 2.80
N THR A 59 -7.59 -5.28 3.14
CA THR A 59 -7.57 -6.02 4.39
C THR A 59 -6.29 -6.85 4.51
N ALA A 60 -5.40 -6.84 3.50
CA ALA A 60 -4.07 -7.45 3.60
C ALA A 60 -3.15 -6.69 4.59
N ASP A 61 -3.57 -5.49 5.01
CA ASP A 61 -3.02 -4.71 6.11
C ASP A 61 -3.91 -4.90 7.36
N PRO A 62 -3.39 -5.46 8.46
CA PRO A 62 -4.11 -5.59 9.73
C PRO A 62 -4.67 -4.28 10.29
N ALA A 63 -4.02 -3.14 10.00
CA ALA A 63 -4.52 -1.82 10.43
C ALA A 63 -5.80 -1.44 9.67
N LEU A 64 -5.85 -1.72 8.37
CA LEU A 64 -7.01 -1.44 7.53
C LEU A 64 -8.18 -2.36 7.89
N LEU A 65 -7.94 -3.63 8.18
CA LEU A 65 -8.98 -4.54 8.67
C LEU A 65 -9.63 -4.05 9.96
N GLN A 66 -8.82 -3.55 10.91
CA GLN A 66 -9.31 -2.96 12.15
C GLN A 66 -10.14 -1.70 11.90
N GLU A 67 -9.67 -0.81 11.02
CA GLU A 67 -10.38 0.41 10.63
C GLU A 67 -11.75 0.10 10.01
N VAL A 68 -11.80 -0.87 9.10
CA VAL A 68 -13.04 -1.32 8.42
C VAL A 68 -14.02 -1.85 9.46
N ALA A 69 -13.60 -2.80 10.31
CA ALA A 69 -14.49 -3.38 11.32
C ALA A 69 -14.97 -2.34 12.33
N ALA A 70 -14.09 -1.46 12.81
CA ALA A 70 -14.47 -0.36 13.69
C ALA A 70 -15.51 0.54 13.02
N GLY A 71 -15.24 1.05 11.82
CA GLY A 71 -16.12 1.95 11.08
C GLY A 71 -17.49 1.34 10.80
N LEU A 72 -17.53 0.08 10.37
CA LEU A 72 -18.79 -0.64 10.13
C LEU A 72 -19.57 -0.86 11.43
N SER A 73 -18.92 -1.23 12.54
CA SER A 73 -19.61 -1.38 13.83
C SER A 73 -20.18 -0.06 14.36
N ALA A 74 -19.49 1.07 14.13
CA ALA A 74 -19.97 2.39 14.52
C ALA A 74 -21.22 2.80 13.74
N ARG A 75 -21.22 2.54 12.43
CA ARG A 75 -22.27 2.97 11.50
C ARG A 75 -23.52 2.11 11.60
N THR A 76 -23.35 0.81 11.81
CA THR A 76 -24.47 -0.13 11.92
C THR A 76 -25.03 -0.23 13.34
N GLY A 77 -24.24 0.13 14.36
CA GLY A 77 -24.57 -0.17 15.75
C GLY A 77 -24.50 -1.68 16.09
N HIS A 78 -24.04 -2.51 15.15
CA HIS A 78 -23.88 -3.95 15.30
C HIS A 78 -22.42 -4.32 15.57
N LEU A 79 -22.20 -5.57 15.98
CA LEU A 79 -20.84 -6.11 16.09
C LEU A 79 -20.27 -6.35 14.70
N ALA A 80 -19.00 -6.01 14.54
CA ALA A 80 -18.23 -6.34 13.34
C ALA A 80 -17.08 -7.27 13.70
N VAL A 81 -16.90 -8.34 12.91
CA VAL A 81 -15.82 -9.32 13.10
C VAL A 81 -14.89 -9.26 11.91
N GLY A 82 -13.63 -8.87 12.12
CA GLY A 82 -12.60 -9.00 11.09
C GLY A 82 -11.99 -10.39 11.13
N ILE A 83 -11.80 -10.99 9.96
CA ILE A 83 -11.17 -12.29 9.75
C ILE A 83 -10.02 -12.07 8.78
N ASP A 84 -8.84 -12.57 9.14
CA ASP A 84 -7.64 -12.53 8.32
C ASP A 84 -6.89 -13.85 8.41
N VAL A 85 -6.38 -14.33 7.29
CA VAL A 85 -5.61 -15.57 7.20
C VAL A 85 -4.24 -15.29 6.62
N GLU A 86 -3.22 -15.58 7.42
CA GLU A 86 -1.80 -15.39 7.13
C GLU A 86 -1.16 -16.76 6.86
N ASP A 87 -0.35 -16.86 5.79
CA ASP A 87 0.50 -18.03 5.46
C ASP A 87 -0.18 -19.43 5.56
N SER A 88 -1.50 -19.47 5.35
CA SER A 88 -2.43 -20.63 5.38
C SER A 88 -2.72 -21.29 6.74
N ASP A 89 -1.96 -20.99 7.78
CA ASP A 89 -2.05 -21.67 9.08
C ASP A 89 -2.30 -20.74 10.26
N ILE A 90 -2.21 -19.42 10.07
CA ILE A 90 -2.50 -18.42 11.10
C ILE A 90 -3.82 -17.71 10.78
N LEU A 91 -4.77 -17.82 11.71
CA LEU A 91 -6.04 -17.12 11.68
C LEU A 91 -6.00 -15.93 12.66
N THR A 92 -6.13 -14.72 12.15
CA THR A 92 -6.35 -13.51 12.95
C THR A 92 -7.84 -13.17 12.95
N LEU A 93 -8.39 -12.99 14.15
CA LEU A 93 -9.77 -12.59 14.39
C LEU A 93 -9.79 -11.32 15.21
N LEU A 94 -10.71 -10.42 14.90
CA LEU A 94 -10.97 -9.28 15.76
C LEU A 94 -12.46 -9.04 15.88
N VAL A 95 -12.87 -8.44 16.98
CA VAL A 95 -14.25 -8.00 17.19
C VAL A 95 -14.27 -6.53 17.55
N ALA A 96 -15.10 -5.78 16.84
CA ALA A 96 -15.35 -4.37 17.06
C ALA A 96 -16.80 -4.11 17.47
N GLU A 97 -16.97 -3.13 18.35
CA GLU A 97 -18.27 -2.68 18.84
C GLU A 97 -18.24 -1.15 18.95
N ALA A 98 -19.25 -0.49 18.38
CA ALA A 98 -19.43 0.96 18.47
C ALA A 98 -18.15 1.76 18.11
N GLY A 99 -17.47 1.36 17.04
CA GLY A 99 -16.26 2.06 16.58
C GLY A 99 -14.97 1.66 17.27
N THR A 100 -15.00 0.71 18.21
CA THR A 100 -13.81 0.32 18.98
C THR A 100 -13.53 -1.16 18.83
N VAL A 101 -12.30 -1.52 18.48
CA VAL A 101 -11.82 -2.90 18.52
C VAL A 101 -11.73 -3.34 19.99
N ARG A 102 -12.51 -4.34 20.37
CA ARG A 102 -12.57 -4.86 21.75
C ARG A 102 -11.54 -5.94 22.02
N GLN A 103 -11.26 -6.76 21.02
CA GLN A 103 -10.27 -7.83 21.12
C GLN A 103 -9.74 -8.19 19.74
N VAL A 104 -8.45 -8.51 19.69
CA VAL A 104 -7.78 -9.18 18.58
C VAL A 104 -7.25 -10.51 19.12
N VAL A 105 -7.46 -11.58 18.36
CA VAL A 105 -7.08 -12.95 18.68
C VAL A 105 -6.32 -13.51 17.49
N ARG A 106 -5.22 -14.21 17.77
CA ARG A 106 -4.48 -14.97 16.75
C ARG A 106 -4.53 -16.44 17.13
N CYS A 107 -4.83 -17.30 16.18
CA CYS A 107 -4.91 -18.74 16.32
C CYS A 107 -3.99 -19.40 15.30
N GLY A 108 -3.38 -20.55 15.65
CA GLY A 108 -2.53 -21.31 14.74
C GLY A 108 -1.36 -21.99 15.45
N PRO A 109 -0.68 -22.94 14.79
CA PRO A 109 0.40 -23.74 15.39
C PRO A 109 1.62 -22.90 15.80
N ALA A 110 1.86 -21.77 15.12
CA ALA A 110 2.96 -20.86 15.41
C ALA A 110 2.64 -19.80 16.48
N VAL A 111 1.39 -19.74 16.99
CA VAL A 111 0.99 -18.73 17.99
C VAL A 111 1.42 -19.18 19.39
N ALA A 112 2.26 -18.37 20.03
CA ALA A 112 2.77 -18.65 21.37
C ALA A 112 1.67 -18.56 22.45
N ALA A 113 1.74 -19.46 23.43
CA ALA A 113 0.92 -19.42 24.64
C ALA A 113 1.13 -18.11 25.44
N PRO A 114 0.14 -17.63 26.22
CA PRO A 114 -1.06 -18.34 26.72
C PRO A 114 -2.26 -18.35 25.76
N PRO A 115 -3.18 -19.32 25.93
CA PRO A 115 -4.41 -19.37 25.14
C PRO A 115 -5.23 -18.08 25.36
N PRO A 116 -5.82 -17.52 24.29
CA PRO A 116 -6.63 -16.31 24.39
C PRO A 116 -7.89 -16.56 25.23
N VAL A 117 -8.17 -15.65 26.17
CA VAL A 117 -9.42 -15.65 26.92
C VAL A 117 -10.43 -14.80 26.16
N PRO A 118 -11.61 -15.34 25.76
CA PRO A 118 -12.59 -14.59 25.00
C PRO A 118 -13.14 -13.38 25.77
N HIS A 119 -13.13 -12.21 25.13
CA HIS A 119 -13.83 -11.05 25.64
C HIS A 119 -15.36 -11.33 25.69
N PRO A 120 -16.10 -10.88 26.72
CA PRO A 120 -17.54 -11.20 26.85
C PRO A 120 -18.42 -10.81 25.66
N VAL A 121 -17.98 -9.83 24.86
CA VAL A 121 -18.68 -9.39 23.64
C VAL A 121 -18.90 -10.51 22.63
N TRP A 122 -17.98 -11.48 22.56
CA TRP A 122 -18.10 -12.63 21.66
C TRP A 122 -19.33 -13.48 21.97
N GLY A 123 -19.78 -13.51 23.22
CA GLY A 123 -20.95 -14.29 23.63
C GLY A 123 -22.24 -13.87 22.93
N ARG A 124 -22.30 -12.65 22.38
CA ARG A 124 -23.45 -12.15 21.60
C ARG A 124 -23.47 -12.65 20.15
N LEU A 125 -22.36 -13.20 19.67
CA LEU A 125 -22.22 -13.76 18.32
C LEU A 125 -22.51 -15.27 18.29
N LEU A 126 -22.50 -15.92 19.45
CA LEU A 126 -22.71 -17.35 19.56
C LEU A 126 -24.16 -17.71 19.29
N GLY A 127 -24.35 -18.80 18.54
CA GLY A 127 -25.65 -19.40 18.31
C GLY A 127 -26.23 -20.05 19.56
N PRO A 128 -27.49 -20.52 19.49
CA PRO A 128 -28.15 -21.18 20.61
C PRO A 128 -27.33 -22.36 21.14
N GLY A 129 -27.01 -22.33 22.44
CA GLY A 129 -26.27 -23.39 23.12
C GLY A 129 -24.74 -23.28 23.05
N GLY A 130 -24.18 -22.29 22.34
CA GLY A 130 -22.75 -22.00 22.35
C GLY A 130 -22.32 -21.22 23.59
N SER A 131 -21.11 -21.48 24.09
CA SER A 131 -20.49 -20.76 25.21
C SER A 131 -19.15 -20.13 24.85
N LEU A 132 -18.69 -19.19 25.68
CA LEU A 132 -17.34 -18.62 25.54
C LEU A 132 -16.26 -19.70 25.71
N ASP A 133 -16.51 -20.74 26.51
CA ASP A 133 -15.58 -21.86 26.69
C ASP A 133 -15.46 -22.71 25.42
N ASP A 134 -16.56 -22.89 24.69
CA ASP A 134 -16.54 -23.55 23.37
C ASP A 134 -15.73 -22.72 22.36
N LEU A 135 -15.87 -21.40 22.40
CA LEU A 135 -15.11 -20.50 21.52
C LEU A 135 -13.61 -20.52 21.86
N ALA A 136 -13.25 -20.48 23.14
CA ALA A 136 -11.87 -20.62 23.60
C ALA A 136 -11.27 -21.96 23.17
N THR A 137 -12.06 -23.03 23.23
CA THR A 137 -11.68 -24.36 22.75
C THR A 137 -11.46 -24.34 21.23
N ALA A 138 -12.35 -23.73 20.45
CA ALA A 138 -12.23 -23.65 19.00
C ALA A 138 -10.93 -22.94 18.56
N TRP A 139 -10.55 -21.86 19.25
CA TRP A 139 -9.33 -21.08 19.01
C TRP A 139 -8.03 -21.85 19.28
N THR A 140 -8.07 -22.74 20.28
CA THR A 140 -6.87 -23.39 20.81
C THR A 140 -6.70 -24.83 20.34
N GLN A 141 -7.77 -25.44 19.82
CA GLN A 141 -7.71 -26.78 19.26
C GLN A 141 -6.73 -26.81 18.07
N PRO A 142 -5.78 -27.76 18.05
CA PRO A 142 -4.82 -27.90 16.96
C PRO A 142 -5.52 -28.01 15.61
N ALA A 143 -4.99 -27.29 14.63
CA ALA A 143 -5.43 -27.30 13.25
C ALA A 143 -4.20 -27.17 12.34
N VAL A 144 -4.23 -27.83 11.19
CA VAL A 144 -3.17 -27.69 10.17
C VAL A 144 -3.39 -26.42 9.35
N TYR A 145 -4.66 -26.12 9.08
CA TYR A 145 -5.08 -24.99 8.27
C TYR A 145 -5.97 -24.05 9.08
N ALA A 146 -5.82 -22.75 8.85
CA ALA A 146 -6.64 -21.72 9.50
C ALA A 146 -8.14 -21.87 9.21
N GLU A 147 -8.49 -22.40 8.04
CA GLU A 147 -9.86 -22.68 7.63
C GLU A 147 -10.55 -23.68 8.57
N GLU A 148 -9.83 -24.66 9.12
CA GLU A 148 -10.40 -25.62 10.07
C GLU A 148 -10.78 -24.94 11.39
N VAL A 149 -10.01 -23.92 11.81
CA VAL A 149 -10.33 -23.09 12.98
C VAL A 149 -11.56 -22.24 12.67
N LEU A 150 -11.58 -21.60 11.50
CA LEU A 150 -12.68 -20.77 11.03
C LEU A 150 -14.00 -21.56 10.94
N ASP A 151 -13.95 -22.80 10.47
CA ASP A 151 -15.12 -23.69 10.38
C ASP A 151 -15.76 -23.96 11.74
N ARG A 152 -14.94 -24.23 12.76
CA ARG A 152 -15.43 -24.46 14.13
C ARG A 152 -16.12 -23.22 14.66
N ILE A 153 -15.52 -22.04 14.46
CA ILE A 153 -16.08 -20.77 14.89
C ILE A 153 -17.38 -20.47 14.14
N ALA A 154 -17.38 -20.65 12.81
CA ALA A 154 -18.57 -20.45 11.99
C ALA A 154 -19.72 -21.35 12.48
N GLY A 155 -19.44 -22.61 12.81
CA GLY A 155 -20.42 -23.52 13.41
C GLY A 155 -20.99 -23.02 14.74
N LEU A 156 -20.14 -22.51 15.64
CA LEU A 156 -20.56 -21.95 16.92
C LEU A 156 -21.41 -20.68 16.77
N CYS A 157 -21.12 -19.85 15.77
CA CYS A 157 -21.84 -18.60 15.53
C CYS A 157 -23.04 -18.75 14.58
N GLY A 158 -23.27 -19.94 14.02
CA GLY A 158 -24.33 -20.17 13.02
C GLY A 158 -24.05 -19.54 11.65
N TRP A 159 -22.78 -19.33 11.30
CA TRP A 159 -22.35 -18.82 10.00
C TRP A 159 -22.13 -19.95 8.99
N HIS A 160 -22.28 -19.64 7.71
CA HIS A 160 -22.05 -20.55 6.60
C HIS A 160 -20.55 -20.61 6.26
N ALA A 161 -19.86 -21.61 6.81
CA ALA A 161 -18.41 -21.76 6.70
C ALA A 161 -17.90 -21.82 5.24
N ASP A 162 -18.65 -22.46 4.33
CA ASP A 162 -18.36 -22.54 2.90
C ASP A 162 -18.27 -21.18 2.21
N ARG A 163 -18.92 -20.15 2.76
CA ARG A 163 -18.91 -18.78 2.24
C ARG A 163 -17.76 -17.95 2.81
N LEU A 164 -17.19 -18.36 3.94
CA LEU A 164 -16.18 -17.61 4.70
C LEU A 164 -14.75 -17.99 4.33
N ARG A 165 -14.54 -19.06 3.57
CA ARG A 165 -13.21 -19.55 3.20
C ARG A 165 -12.65 -18.84 1.95
N PRO A 166 -11.32 -18.88 1.76
CA PRO A 166 -10.71 -18.65 0.45
C PRO A 166 -11.31 -19.61 -0.60
N GLY A 167 -11.66 -19.09 -1.78
CA GLY A 167 -12.33 -19.89 -2.82
C GLY A 167 -13.85 -20.05 -2.63
N GLY A 168 -14.40 -19.56 -1.52
CA GLY A 168 -15.83 -19.60 -1.22
C GLY A 168 -16.69 -18.65 -2.05
N GLU A 169 -16.11 -17.85 -2.94
CA GLU A 169 -16.80 -16.84 -3.77
C GLU A 169 -17.99 -17.43 -4.54
N ALA A 170 -17.86 -18.65 -5.04
CA ALA A 170 -18.91 -19.34 -5.79
C ALA A 170 -20.14 -19.70 -4.94
N HIS A 171 -20.00 -19.73 -3.61
CA HIS A 171 -21.05 -20.08 -2.65
C HIS A 171 -21.70 -18.86 -1.99
N ARG A 172 -21.15 -17.66 -2.21
CA ARG A 172 -21.64 -16.41 -1.61
C ARG A 172 -22.88 -15.92 -2.36
N PRO A 173 -24.05 -15.80 -1.69
CA PRO A 173 -25.19 -15.07 -2.25
C PRO A 173 -24.85 -13.58 -2.19
N VAL A 174 -24.44 -13.03 -3.33
CA VAL A 174 -24.04 -11.62 -3.43
C VAL A 174 -25.28 -10.74 -3.25
N VAL A 175 -25.20 -9.83 -2.27
CA VAL A 175 -26.21 -8.80 -2.02
C VAL A 175 -25.94 -7.59 -2.91
N ALA A 176 -24.69 -7.12 -2.91
CA ALA A 176 -24.22 -6.08 -3.82
C ALA A 176 -22.74 -6.26 -4.14
N GLU A 177 -22.36 -5.73 -5.30
CA GLU A 177 -20.97 -5.62 -5.70
C GLU A 177 -20.69 -4.18 -6.11
N ARG A 178 -19.62 -3.61 -5.54
CA ARG A 178 -19.18 -2.25 -5.80
C ARG A 178 -17.76 -2.28 -6.34
N ARG A 179 -17.54 -1.58 -7.45
CA ARG A 179 -16.18 -1.25 -7.90
C ARG A 179 -15.77 0.04 -7.23
N VAL A 180 -14.71 -0.03 -6.42
CA VAL A 180 -14.31 1.07 -5.53
C VAL A 180 -12.87 1.50 -5.83
N ARG A 181 -12.59 2.77 -5.61
CA ARG A 181 -11.24 3.36 -5.63
C ARG A 181 -11.12 4.38 -4.52
N ARG A 182 -9.91 4.71 -4.08
CA ARG A 182 -9.73 5.76 -3.08
C ARG A 182 -9.86 7.13 -3.74
N ALA A 183 -10.60 8.04 -3.13
CA ALA A 183 -10.61 9.46 -3.44
C ALA A 183 -9.18 10.00 -3.38
N GLY A 184 -8.72 10.59 -4.49
CA GLY A 184 -7.31 10.94 -4.71
C GLY A 184 -6.55 10.00 -5.65
N ASP A 185 -7.03 8.78 -5.90
CA ASP A 185 -6.55 7.95 -7.03
C ASP A 185 -7.07 8.46 -8.39
N GLU A 186 -7.84 9.54 -8.37
CA GLU A 186 -8.72 9.91 -9.47
C GLU A 186 -8.08 10.52 -10.71
N ASP A 187 -6.84 11.03 -10.66
CA ASP A 187 -6.34 11.80 -11.81
C ASP A 187 -4.89 11.53 -12.19
N ARG A 188 -4.33 10.33 -11.96
CA ARG A 188 -3.08 9.99 -12.66
C ARG A 188 -3.40 9.62 -14.12
N SER A 189 -3.66 10.65 -14.92
CA SER A 189 -4.30 10.56 -16.23
C SER A 189 -3.37 10.13 -17.37
N ALA A 190 -2.06 10.01 -17.11
CA ALA A 190 -1.11 9.67 -18.14
C ALA A 190 -1.18 8.16 -18.45
N ALA A 191 -1.79 7.82 -19.59
CA ALA A 191 -1.80 6.46 -20.11
C ALA A 191 -0.46 6.07 -20.76
N GLY A 192 -0.22 4.77 -20.88
CA GLY A 192 0.96 4.21 -21.55
C GLY A 192 2.15 3.95 -20.61
N PRO A 193 3.35 3.68 -21.13
CA PRO A 193 4.49 3.28 -20.30
C PRO A 193 4.96 4.43 -19.39
N ALA A 194 5.64 4.08 -18.31
CA ALA A 194 6.29 5.03 -17.41
C ALA A 194 7.17 6.03 -18.18
N ARG A 195 7.08 7.31 -17.78
CA ARG A 195 7.82 8.43 -18.34
C ARG A 195 8.07 9.45 -17.26
N PHE A 196 9.23 10.08 -17.33
CA PHE A 196 9.57 11.20 -16.47
C PHE A 196 9.59 12.48 -17.29
N GLY A 197 9.21 13.58 -16.65
CA GLY A 197 9.20 14.91 -17.23
C GLY A 197 9.31 15.96 -16.13
N HIS A 198 9.36 17.24 -16.53
CA HIS A 198 9.53 18.37 -15.61
C HIS A 198 10.72 18.16 -14.68
N VAL A 199 11.91 18.30 -15.25
CA VAL A 199 13.18 17.93 -14.62
C VAL A 199 13.84 19.16 -14.02
N GLY A 200 14.38 18.99 -12.82
CA GLY A 200 15.25 19.96 -12.15
C GLY A 200 16.25 19.24 -11.27
N GLY A 201 16.97 19.99 -10.46
CA GLY A 201 18.00 19.45 -9.59
C GLY A 201 18.82 20.55 -8.96
N ASP A 202 19.96 20.17 -8.40
CA ASP A 202 20.95 21.16 -8.00
C ASP A 202 21.64 21.70 -9.28
N ASP A 203 21.80 23.03 -9.39
CA ASP A 203 22.42 23.66 -10.57
C ASP A 203 23.94 23.58 -10.51
N VAL A 204 24.49 23.83 -9.32
CA VAL A 204 25.92 23.86 -9.05
C VAL A 204 26.17 23.21 -7.69
N VAL A 205 27.22 22.38 -7.62
CA VAL A 205 27.69 21.80 -6.36
C VAL A 205 29.15 22.15 -6.13
N GLU A 206 29.42 22.74 -4.97
CA GLU A 206 30.76 22.89 -4.44
C GLU A 206 31.15 21.64 -3.66
N ALA A 207 32.28 21.05 -4.03
CA ALA A 207 32.82 19.86 -3.38
C ALA A 207 34.18 20.17 -2.76
N ARG A 208 34.53 19.43 -1.71
CA ARG A 208 35.89 19.42 -1.14
C ARG A 208 36.41 18.00 -1.17
N ALA A 209 37.70 17.84 -1.49
CA ALA A 209 38.33 16.52 -1.54
C ALA A 209 38.07 15.73 -0.24
N GLY A 210 37.62 14.48 -0.38
CA GLY A 210 37.31 13.60 0.75
C GLY A 210 35.97 13.86 1.47
N VAL A 211 35.23 14.92 1.11
CA VAL A 211 33.87 15.16 1.64
C VAL A 211 32.84 14.64 0.63
N PRO A 212 31.90 13.76 1.05
CA PRO A 212 30.83 13.32 0.17
C PRO A 212 29.93 14.47 -0.27
N VAL A 213 29.62 14.52 -1.56
CA VAL A 213 28.62 15.42 -2.13
C VAL A 213 27.38 14.63 -2.57
N ARG A 214 26.23 15.30 -2.55
CA ARG A 214 24.92 14.69 -2.80
C ARG A 214 24.08 15.50 -3.79
N PRO A 215 24.55 15.73 -5.04
CA PRO A 215 23.73 16.35 -6.07
C PRO A 215 22.46 15.54 -6.34
N ARG A 216 21.39 16.26 -6.67
CA ARG A 216 20.07 15.68 -6.89
C ARG A 216 19.56 15.95 -8.29
N ILE A 217 18.82 14.98 -8.81
CA ILE A 217 17.89 15.13 -9.92
C ILE A 217 16.47 14.90 -9.40
N ILE A 218 15.56 15.77 -9.80
CA ILE A 218 14.15 15.74 -9.46
C ILE A 218 13.39 15.70 -10.78
N ALA A 219 12.49 14.73 -10.92
CA ALA A 219 11.53 14.67 -12.00
C ALA A 219 10.13 14.38 -11.45
N HIS A 220 9.15 14.47 -12.33
CA HIS A 220 7.79 14.04 -12.04
C HIS A 220 7.37 12.97 -13.04
N SER A 221 6.59 11.99 -12.57
CA SER A 221 5.93 11.04 -13.45
C SER A 221 4.96 11.80 -14.36
N VAL A 222 5.10 11.59 -15.67
CA VAL A 222 4.23 12.13 -16.73
C VAL A 222 3.68 11.03 -17.65
N GLY A 223 3.96 9.77 -17.31
CA GLY A 223 3.49 8.55 -17.98
C GLY A 223 2.65 7.69 -17.03
N GLY A 224 2.34 6.46 -17.47
CA GLY A 224 1.63 5.50 -16.62
C GLY A 224 2.54 4.88 -15.56
N ASP A 225 2.03 3.84 -14.90
CA ASP A 225 2.76 3.16 -13.82
C ASP A 225 4.04 2.47 -14.33
N GLY A 226 5.01 2.31 -13.42
CA GLY A 226 6.28 1.64 -13.67
C GLY A 226 6.72 0.77 -12.49
N ALA A 227 7.50 -0.26 -12.78
CA ALA A 227 7.97 -1.22 -11.77
C ALA A 227 9.36 -0.87 -11.19
N GLY A 228 10.13 -0.01 -11.86
CA GLY A 228 11.46 0.35 -11.40
C GLY A 228 12.03 1.61 -12.06
N VAL A 229 13.13 2.08 -11.46
CA VAL A 229 13.89 3.26 -11.90
C VAL A 229 15.37 2.91 -11.94
N THR A 230 16.05 3.31 -13.01
CA THR A 230 17.50 3.29 -13.08
C THR A 230 18.03 4.72 -12.98
N VAL A 231 18.89 4.94 -12.00
CA VAL A 231 19.67 6.17 -11.86
C VAL A 231 20.98 5.99 -12.62
N ILE A 232 21.36 7.03 -13.37
CA ILE A 232 22.55 7.04 -14.21
C ILE A 232 23.36 8.30 -13.85
N ALA A 233 24.67 8.17 -13.66
CA ALA A 233 25.57 9.30 -13.45
C ALA A 233 26.74 9.22 -14.46
N TRP A 234 26.98 10.30 -15.20
CA TRP A 234 28.05 10.37 -16.21
C TRP A 234 28.53 11.81 -16.45
N GLY A 235 29.46 11.99 -17.38
CA GLY A 235 29.95 13.30 -17.79
C GLY A 235 31.38 13.57 -17.35
N PRO A 236 31.95 14.71 -17.79
CA PRO A 236 33.37 15.04 -17.59
C PRO A 236 33.83 14.94 -16.14
N ALA A 237 33.00 15.32 -15.16
CA ALA A 237 33.37 15.25 -13.75
C ALA A 237 33.67 13.80 -13.28
N ILE A 238 33.01 12.79 -13.85
CA ILE A 238 33.28 11.37 -13.56
C ILE A 238 34.35 10.82 -14.48
N GLU A 239 34.26 11.11 -15.78
CA GLU A 239 35.15 10.58 -16.81
C GLU A 239 36.60 11.04 -16.63
N GLU A 240 36.78 12.28 -16.18
CA GLU A 240 38.09 12.84 -15.82
C GLU A 240 38.46 12.56 -14.37
N GLY A 241 37.64 11.84 -13.59
CA GLY A 241 37.95 11.46 -12.22
C GLY A 241 38.06 12.63 -11.23
N LEU A 242 37.24 13.67 -11.40
CA LEU A 242 37.04 14.70 -10.38
C LEU A 242 36.13 14.16 -9.26
N LEU A 243 35.09 13.42 -9.64
CA LEU A 243 34.12 12.78 -8.75
C LEU A 243 34.11 11.27 -8.96
N ARG A 244 33.99 10.53 -7.85
CA ARG A 244 33.73 9.09 -7.86
C ARG A 244 32.32 8.78 -7.34
N PRO A 245 31.43 8.21 -8.16
CA PRO A 245 30.11 7.77 -7.71
C PRO A 245 30.22 6.61 -6.72
N LEU A 246 29.39 6.62 -5.67
CA LEU A 246 29.36 5.56 -4.65
C LEU A 246 28.01 4.85 -4.62
N SER A 247 26.95 5.60 -4.40
CA SER A 247 25.60 5.10 -4.20
C SER A 247 24.58 6.15 -4.64
N ALA A 248 23.33 5.74 -4.73
CA ALA A 248 22.20 6.64 -4.96
C ALA A 248 21.09 6.35 -3.95
N GLU A 249 20.39 7.39 -3.54
CA GLU A 249 19.14 7.32 -2.77
C GLU A 249 17.99 7.75 -3.68
N LEU A 250 16.93 6.97 -3.72
CA LEU A 250 15.70 7.26 -4.47
C LEU A 250 14.57 7.57 -3.49
N LEU A 251 13.80 8.61 -3.80
CA LEU A 251 12.56 8.96 -3.13
C LEU A 251 11.44 9.08 -4.17
N VAL A 252 10.32 8.43 -3.90
CA VAL A 252 9.11 8.50 -4.74
C VAL A 252 7.96 9.08 -3.93
N GLY A 253 7.29 10.09 -4.47
CA GLY A 253 6.15 10.77 -3.86
C GLY A 253 6.51 11.99 -3.01
N VAL A 254 5.64 12.31 -2.06
CA VAL A 254 5.76 13.53 -1.23
C VAL A 254 6.92 13.40 -0.25
N PRO A 255 7.89 14.34 -0.18
CA PRO A 255 9.08 14.18 0.68
C PRO A 255 8.79 13.93 2.17
N GLN A 256 7.72 14.53 2.69
CA GLN A 256 7.31 14.37 4.09
C GLN A 256 6.67 13.01 4.38
N GLN A 257 6.11 12.36 3.36
CA GLN A 257 5.42 11.06 3.43
C GLN A 257 5.66 10.30 2.12
N PRO A 258 6.89 9.80 1.91
CA PRO A 258 7.25 9.17 0.64
C PRO A 258 6.54 7.82 0.50
N LEU A 259 6.17 7.48 -0.73
CA LEU A 259 5.67 6.15 -1.08
C LEU A 259 6.78 5.11 -0.99
N ALA A 260 7.99 5.50 -1.40
CA ALA A 260 9.19 4.69 -1.30
C ALA A 260 10.40 5.56 -0.99
N ARG A 261 11.30 5.04 -0.17
CA ARG A 261 12.64 5.60 0.06
C ARG A 261 13.65 4.46 0.18
N THR A 262 14.56 4.36 -0.79
CA THR A 262 15.49 3.25 -0.91
C THR A 262 16.88 3.73 -1.34
N GLY A 263 17.91 2.93 -1.09
CA GLY A 263 19.28 3.26 -1.47
C GLY A 263 19.98 2.05 -2.10
N VAL A 264 20.80 2.30 -3.11
CA VAL A 264 21.58 1.25 -3.80
C VAL A 264 23.01 1.71 -4.06
N SER A 265 23.95 0.78 -4.03
CA SER A 265 25.30 1.03 -4.52
C SER A 265 25.28 1.19 -6.03
N LEU A 266 26.06 2.14 -6.55
CA LEU A 266 26.20 2.31 -7.99
C LEU A 266 27.24 1.31 -8.52
N VAL A 267 26.90 0.66 -9.63
CA VAL A 267 27.85 -0.10 -10.42
C VAL A 267 28.84 0.90 -11.04
N PRO A 268 30.16 0.78 -10.74
CA PRO A 268 31.14 1.72 -11.26
C PRO A 268 31.30 1.61 -12.79
N GLY A 269 31.45 2.76 -13.45
CA GLY A 269 31.70 2.85 -14.89
C GLY A 269 31.34 4.23 -15.43
N PRO A 270 31.69 4.56 -16.68
CA PRO A 270 31.07 5.63 -17.44
C PRO A 270 30.05 5.01 -18.43
N PRO A 271 28.73 5.03 -18.14
CA PRO A 271 28.08 5.64 -16.98
C PRO A 271 28.04 4.74 -15.74
N ALA A 272 27.95 5.36 -14.56
CA ALA A 272 27.71 4.65 -13.31
C ALA A 272 26.20 4.49 -13.13
N THR A 273 25.73 3.30 -12.76
CA THR A 273 24.30 2.97 -12.77
C THR A 273 23.84 2.29 -11.50
N GLY A 274 22.60 2.57 -11.08
CA GLY A 274 21.94 1.92 -9.96
C GLY A 274 20.48 1.65 -10.29
N HIS A 275 20.04 0.42 -10.15
CA HIS A 275 18.66 0.03 -10.40
C HIS A 275 17.89 -0.07 -9.09
N PHE A 276 16.65 0.41 -9.09
CA PHE A 276 15.74 0.40 -7.97
C PHE A 276 14.45 -0.31 -8.37
N ASP A 277 14.15 -1.41 -7.67
CA ASP A 277 12.86 -2.09 -7.70
C ASP A 277 11.84 -1.27 -6.88
N ALA A 278 11.49 -0.09 -7.38
CA ALA A 278 10.59 0.85 -6.73
C ALA A 278 9.41 1.15 -7.66
N ALA A 279 8.21 0.83 -7.18
CA ALA A 279 6.98 1.16 -7.88
C ALA A 279 6.90 2.67 -8.11
N VAL A 280 6.84 3.06 -9.39
CA VAL A 280 6.61 4.44 -9.79
C VAL A 280 5.14 4.59 -10.14
N PRO A 281 4.41 5.44 -9.42
CA PRO A 281 3.03 5.66 -9.79
C PRO A 281 2.91 6.40 -11.13
N ALA A 282 1.80 6.15 -11.82
CA ALA A 282 1.34 6.98 -12.91
C ALA A 282 1.30 8.46 -12.50
N GLY A 283 1.39 9.34 -13.48
CA GLY A 283 1.46 10.76 -13.21
C GLY A 283 0.54 11.62 -14.06
N TYR A 284 0.91 12.89 -14.19
CA TYR A 284 0.17 13.90 -14.93
C TYR A 284 1.01 14.35 -16.13
N PRO A 285 0.43 14.51 -17.33
CA PRO A 285 1.17 15.01 -18.49
C PRO A 285 1.90 16.34 -18.23
N ASP A 286 1.28 17.21 -17.42
CA ASP A 286 1.86 18.48 -16.96
C ASP A 286 1.32 18.90 -15.58
N GLN A 287 1.99 19.89 -14.98
CA GLN A 287 1.61 20.45 -13.68
C GLN A 287 0.20 21.07 -13.69
N ALA A 288 -0.22 21.66 -14.82
CA ALA A 288 -1.53 22.30 -14.91
C ALA A 288 -2.67 21.29 -14.84
N THR A 289 -2.45 20.07 -15.36
CA THR A 289 -3.40 18.96 -15.29
C THR A 289 -3.58 18.52 -13.83
N ALA A 290 -2.50 18.48 -13.05
CA ALA A 290 -2.57 18.14 -11.63
C ALA A 290 -3.37 19.15 -10.78
N ILE A 291 -3.41 20.41 -11.21
CA ILE A 291 -4.01 21.52 -10.43
C ILE A 291 -5.43 21.87 -10.92
N ARG A 292 -5.77 21.59 -12.18
CA ARG A 292 -7.03 22.02 -12.78
C ARG A 292 -8.23 21.37 -12.09
N GLY A 293 -9.21 22.21 -11.72
CA GLY A 293 -10.50 21.74 -11.21
C GLY A 293 -10.49 21.33 -9.73
N VAL A 294 -9.37 21.53 -9.01
CA VAL A 294 -9.23 21.20 -7.59
C VAL A 294 -8.68 22.39 -6.78
N PRO A 295 -8.84 22.39 -5.45
CA PRO A 295 -8.21 23.39 -4.58
C PRO A 295 -6.68 23.42 -4.76
N PRO A 296 -6.03 24.60 -4.65
CA PRO A 296 -4.58 24.74 -4.88
C PRO A 296 -3.71 23.79 -4.04
N ASP A 297 -4.01 23.65 -2.74
CA ASP A 297 -3.25 22.79 -1.84
C ASP A 297 -3.35 21.31 -2.23
N GLU A 298 -4.53 20.90 -2.74
CA GLU A 298 -4.75 19.56 -3.26
C GLU A 298 -3.99 19.35 -4.58
N GLY A 299 -4.06 20.31 -5.49
CA GLY A 299 -3.33 20.26 -6.76
C GLY A 299 -1.81 20.18 -6.58
N ILE A 300 -1.26 20.94 -5.62
CA ILE A 300 0.15 20.86 -5.24
C ILE A 300 0.48 19.48 -4.66
N ARG A 301 -0.36 18.95 -3.77
CA ARG A 301 -0.16 17.62 -3.18
C ARG A 301 -0.19 16.53 -4.24
N ARG A 302 -1.13 16.59 -5.19
CA ARG A 302 -1.23 15.68 -6.34
C ARG A 302 0.05 15.71 -7.18
N TRP A 303 0.53 16.90 -7.51
CA TRP A 303 1.78 17.09 -8.25
C TRP A 303 3.01 16.56 -7.51
N LEU A 304 3.15 16.88 -6.23
CA LEU A 304 4.25 16.36 -5.41
C LEU A 304 4.17 14.84 -5.21
N GLY A 305 2.97 14.26 -5.26
CA GLY A 305 2.75 12.81 -5.20
C GLY A 305 3.26 12.04 -6.41
N THR A 306 3.64 12.72 -7.50
CA THR A 306 4.28 12.10 -8.69
C THR A 306 5.79 12.32 -8.74
N ARG A 307 6.36 12.98 -7.72
CA ARG A 307 7.78 13.32 -7.65
C ARG A 307 8.64 12.06 -7.59
N ILE A 308 9.75 12.10 -8.31
CA ILE A 308 10.82 11.10 -8.30
C ILE A 308 12.11 11.89 -8.10
N GLU A 309 12.75 11.69 -6.96
CA GLU A 309 13.98 12.38 -6.60
C GLU A 309 15.09 11.35 -6.39
N ALA A 310 16.20 11.51 -7.11
CA ALA A 310 17.41 10.74 -6.88
C ALA A 310 18.54 11.65 -6.41
N ALA A 311 19.12 11.30 -5.27
CA ALA A 311 20.34 11.91 -4.77
C ALA A 311 21.51 10.96 -5.03
N VAL A 312 22.48 11.39 -5.82
CA VAL A 312 23.67 10.60 -6.11
C VAL A 312 24.78 10.99 -5.14
N ILE A 313 25.30 10.02 -4.40
CA ILE A 313 26.36 10.22 -3.43
C ILE A 313 27.70 10.01 -4.14
N LEU A 314 28.51 11.05 -4.20
CA LEU A 314 29.84 11.03 -4.81
C LEU A 314 30.91 11.47 -3.83
N THR A 315 32.15 11.05 -4.05
CA THR A 315 33.33 11.59 -3.37
C THR A 315 34.11 12.45 -4.34
N ALA A 316 34.55 13.63 -3.90
CA ALA A 316 35.50 14.42 -4.64
C ALA A 316 36.92 13.86 -4.49
N GLU A 317 37.57 13.60 -5.62
CA GLU A 317 38.88 12.96 -5.72
C GLU A 317 39.97 13.98 -6.06
N ARG A 318 39.70 14.94 -6.95
CA ARG A 318 40.68 15.92 -7.41
C ARG A 318 40.05 17.30 -7.61
N PRO A 319 40.78 18.39 -7.28
CA PRO A 319 40.33 19.75 -7.56
C PRO A 319 40.11 20.01 -9.04
N GLY A 320 39.14 20.84 -9.38
CA GLY A 320 38.80 21.16 -10.76
C GLY A 320 37.33 21.51 -10.95
N THR A 321 36.97 21.83 -12.18
CA THR A 321 35.59 22.12 -12.57
C THR A 321 35.18 21.21 -13.71
N GLY A 322 33.93 20.76 -13.71
CA GLY A 322 33.40 19.94 -14.79
C GLY A 322 31.90 19.72 -14.65
N ASP A 323 31.31 19.14 -15.67
CA ASP A 323 29.87 18.86 -15.67
C ASP A 323 29.62 17.43 -15.18
N LEU A 324 28.62 17.30 -14.32
CA LEU A 324 28.05 16.02 -13.91
C LEU A 324 26.64 15.93 -14.48
N HIS A 325 26.39 14.90 -15.27
CA HIS A 325 25.06 14.59 -15.75
C HIS A 325 24.44 13.51 -14.86
N LEU A 326 23.24 13.80 -14.37
CA LEU A 326 22.41 12.86 -13.64
C LEU A 326 21.22 12.50 -14.52
N GLY A 327 20.85 11.21 -14.55
CA GLY A 327 19.75 10.72 -15.37
C GLY A 327 18.84 9.79 -14.60
N LEU A 328 17.57 9.84 -14.97
CA LEU A 328 16.53 8.93 -14.51
C LEU A 328 15.97 8.20 -15.72
N LEU A 329 15.89 6.88 -15.61
CA LEU A 329 15.38 6.02 -16.64
C LEU A 329 14.30 5.09 -16.07
N PRO A 330 13.05 5.13 -16.58
CA PRO A 330 12.05 4.15 -16.19
C PRO A 330 12.43 2.76 -16.72
N GLU A 331 12.05 1.72 -15.98
CA GLU A 331 12.23 0.35 -16.46
C GLU A 331 11.46 0.10 -17.77
N GLY A 332 12.09 -0.63 -18.70
CA GLY A 332 11.43 -1.13 -19.91
C GLY A 332 11.56 -0.26 -21.17
N ASP A 333 12.03 0.99 -21.10
CA ASP A 333 12.21 1.83 -22.31
C ASP A 333 13.33 2.89 -22.17
N ARG A 334 14.46 2.64 -22.85
CA ARG A 334 15.66 3.50 -22.84
C ARG A 334 15.47 4.85 -23.53
N ASP A 335 14.51 4.97 -24.44
CA ASP A 335 14.28 6.19 -25.22
C ASP A 335 13.54 7.28 -24.43
N ARG A 336 13.18 6.99 -23.18
CA ARG A 336 12.42 7.86 -22.28
C ARG A 336 13.24 8.40 -21.10
N ALA A 337 14.57 8.28 -21.17
CA ALA A 337 15.46 8.84 -20.16
C ALA A 337 15.32 10.36 -20.07
N VAL A 338 15.36 10.87 -18.84
CA VAL A 338 15.53 12.30 -18.59
C VAL A 338 16.88 12.55 -17.93
N ALA A 339 17.45 13.73 -18.17
CA ALA A 339 18.74 14.10 -17.64
C ALA A 339 18.75 15.54 -17.11
N TRP A 340 19.60 15.79 -16.13
CA TRP A 340 19.90 17.10 -15.56
C TRP A 340 21.41 17.27 -15.49
N THR A 341 21.91 18.47 -15.80
CA THR A 341 23.35 18.77 -15.73
C THR A 341 23.61 19.64 -14.51
N VAL A 342 24.59 19.21 -13.72
CA VAL A 342 25.06 19.87 -12.51
C VAL A 342 26.47 20.37 -12.77
N GLY A 343 26.70 21.67 -12.61
CA GLY A 343 28.04 22.22 -12.60
C GLY A 343 28.78 21.80 -11.33
N VAL A 344 29.97 21.23 -11.46
CA VAL A 344 30.79 20.81 -10.32
C VAL A 344 31.97 21.73 -10.16
N ASN A 345 32.20 22.20 -8.95
CA ASN A 345 33.42 22.89 -8.56
C ASN A 345 34.06 22.17 -7.37
N VAL A 346 35.13 21.43 -7.61
CA VAL A 346 35.92 20.78 -6.57
C VAL A 346 37.01 21.73 -6.12
N LEU A 347 36.88 22.23 -4.90
CA LEU A 347 37.82 23.13 -4.26
C LEU A 347 39.12 22.39 -3.89
N PRO A 348 40.27 23.10 -3.90
CA PRO A 348 41.57 22.55 -3.53
C PRO A 348 41.66 22.03 -2.10
#